data_AF-A0A8J7EWR6-F1
#
_entry.id   AF-A0A8J7EWR6-F1
#
_cell.length_a   1.000
_cell.length_b   1.000
_cell.length_c   1.000
_cell.angle_alpha   90.00
_cell.angle_beta   90.00
_cell.angle_gamma   90.00
#
_symmetry.space_group_name_H-M   'P 1'
#
loop_
_entity.id
_entity.type
_entity.pdbx_description
1 polymer ?
#
loop_
_entity_poly.entity_id
_entity_poly.type
_entity_poly.pdbx_seq_one_letter_code
_entity_poly.pdbx_strand_id
1 'polypeptide(L)' 'MARFLIATIPVVGHVSPMLPIAQTLISRGHEVWWYTGALFQERIAAIGARFVHTTVMLLMF' A
#
# COMPACT_ATOMS: atom_id res chain seq x y z
N MET A 1 2.92 15.61 11.48
CA MET A 1 1.94 14.61 11.01
C MET A 1 1.53 14.98 9.59
N ALA A 2 1.61 14.04 8.64
CA ALA A 2 1.28 14.26 7.22
C ALA A 2 0.52 13.05 6.68
N ARG A 3 -0.17 13.20 5.55
CA ARG A 3 -0.96 12.15 4.92
C ARG A 3 -0.34 11.77 3.58
N PHE A 4 0.06 10.51 3.44
CA PHE A 4 0.65 9.97 2.22
C PHE A 4 -0.33 9.05 1.50
N LEU A 5 -0.30 9.15 0.18
CA LEU A 5 -0.93 8.18 -0.68
C LEU A 5 0.12 7.38 -1.43
N ILE A 6 0.02 6.05 -1.33
CA ILE A 6 0.82 5.12 -2.12
C ILE A 6 -0.13 4.42 -3.10
N ALA A 7 0.25 4.39 -4.38
CA ALA A 7 -0.47 3.68 -5.41
C ALA A 7 0.51 2.74 -6.13
N THR A 8 0.19 1.45 -6.14
CA THR A 8 1.06 0.41 -6.74
C THR A 8 0.27 -0.51 -7.64
N ILE A 9 0.90 -0.94 -8.74
CA ILE A 9 0.43 -2.08 -9.56
C ILE A 9 0.30 -3.31 -8.63
N PRO A 10 -0.80 -4.08 -8.71
CA PRO A 10 -1.08 -5.19 -7.78
C PRO A 10 -0.26 -6.44 -8.10
N VAL A 11 1.06 -6.31 -8.10
CA VAL A 11 2.02 -7.42 -8.26
C VAL A 11 3.09 -7.34 -7.18
N VAL A 12 3.60 -8.51 -6.78
CA VAL A 12 4.53 -8.64 -5.65
C VAL A 12 5.75 -7.72 -5.77
N GLY A 13 6.29 -7.58 -6.99
CA GLY A 13 7.46 -6.75 -7.28
C GLY A 13 7.24 -5.24 -7.09
N HIS A 14 6.00 -4.76 -7.15
CA HIS A 14 5.67 -3.35 -6.90
C HIS A 14 5.23 -3.11 -5.45
N VAL A 15 4.54 -4.07 -4.83
CA VAL A 15 4.04 -3.92 -3.45
C VAL A 15 5.14 -4.15 -2.41
N SER A 16 5.93 -5.21 -2.56
CA SER A 16 6.87 -5.63 -1.49
C SER A 16 7.94 -4.57 -1.16
N PRO A 17 8.55 -3.86 -2.13
CA PRO A 17 9.53 -2.82 -1.83
C PRO A 17 8.94 -1.61 -1.09
N MET A 18 7.64 -1.35 -1.25
CA MET A 18 6.97 -0.21 -0.62
C MET A 18 6.58 -0.46 0.85
N LEU A 19 6.52 -1.72 1.30
CA LEU A 19 6.16 -2.07 2.67
C LEU A 19 7.08 -1.44 3.73
N PRO A 20 8.43 -1.59 3.67
CA PRO A 20 9.30 -0.96 4.66
C PRO A 20 9.25 0.57 4.60
N ILE A 21 8.99 1.16 3.43
CA ILE A 21 8.82 2.60 3.26
C ILE A 21 7.55 3.06 3.99
N ALA A 22 6.42 2.42 3.70
CA ALA A 22 5.14 2.71 4.36
C ALA A 22 5.24 2.53 5.89
N GLN A 23 5.87 1.44 6.34
CA GLN A 23 6.07 1.18 7.77
C GLN A 23 6.94 2.25 8.44
N THR A 24 7.96 2.76 7.75
CA THR A 24 8.80 3.86 8.25
C THR A 24 8.03 5.19 8.32
N LEU A 25 7.16 5.46 7.34
CA LEU A 25 6.29 6.65 7.40
C LEU A 25 5.33 6.57 8.59
N ILE A 26 4.73 5.40 8.82
CA ILE A 26 3.82 5.15 9.94
C ILE A 26 4.56 5.28 11.28
N SER A 27 5.76 4.70 11.42
CA SER A 27 6.54 4.79 12.66
C SER A 27 6.97 6.21 13.02
N ARG A 28 7.05 7.10 12.03
CA ARG A 28 7.30 8.56 12.20
C ARG A 28 6.02 9.36 12.50
N GLY A 29 4.87 8.71 12.66
CA GLY A 29 3.60 9.36 12.98
C GLY A 29 2.88 9.97 11.77
N HIS A 30 3.12 9.44 10.56
CA HIS A 30 2.35 9.82 9.37
C HIS A 30 1.19 8.84 9.12
N GLU A 31 0.14 9.32 8.47
CA GLU A 31 -0.92 8.46 7.95
C GLU A 31 -0.56 7.99 6.55
N VAL A 32 -0.77 6.70 6.27
CA VAL A 32 -0.55 6.11 4.95
C VAL A 32 -1.82 5.44 4.47
N TRP A 33 -2.29 5.87 3.30
CA TRP A 33 -3.36 5.24 2.54
C TRP A 33 -2.74 4.56 1.33
N TRP A 34 -3.14 3.33 1.03
CA TRP A 34 -2.51 2.55 -0.02
C TRP A 34 -3.54 1.94 -0.98
N TYR A 35 -3.54 2.46 -2.21
CA TYR A 35 -4.30 1.93 -3.35
C TYR A 35 -3.58 0.77 -4.03
N THR A 36 -4.17 -0.42 -3.98
CA THR A 36 -3.75 -1.57 -4.79
C THR A 36 -4.84 -2.65 -4.80
N GLY A 37 -4.54 -3.84 -5.33
CA GLY A 37 -5.46 -4.96 -5.41
C GLY A 37 -5.71 -5.66 -4.07
N ALA A 38 -6.91 -6.23 -3.90
CA ALA A 38 -7.36 -6.88 -2.66
C ALA A 38 -6.44 -8.00 -2.16
N LEU A 39 -5.67 -8.64 -3.05
CA LEU A 39 -4.66 -9.65 -2.70
C LEU A 39 -3.67 -9.17 -1.62
N PHE A 40 -3.40 -7.86 -1.55
CA PHE A 40 -2.41 -7.30 -0.61
C PHE A 40 -3.04 -6.64 0.62
N GLN A 41 -4.36 -6.68 0.77
CA GLN A 41 -5.08 -6.02 1.86
C GLN A 41 -4.53 -6.39 3.24
N GLU A 42 -4.39 -7.68 3.53
CA GLU A 42 -3.91 -8.17 4.83
C GLU A 42 -2.49 -7.69 5.13
N ARG A 43 -1.60 -7.78 4.14
CA ARG A 43 -0.20 -7.39 4.28
C ARG A 43 -0.04 -5.87 4.48
N ILE A 44 -0.88 -5.07 3.83
CA ILE A 44 -0.93 -3.61 4.00
C ILE A 44 -1.49 -3.24 5.38
N ALA A 45 -2.60 -3.88 5.79
CA ALA A 45 -3.19 -3.65 7.10
C ALA A 45 -2.25 -4.05 8.25
N ALA A 46 -1.49 -5.13 8.09
CA ALA A 46 -0.55 -5.64 9.09
C ALA A 46 0.56 -4.63 9.46
N ILE A 47 0.93 -3.72 8.55
CA ILE A 47 1.92 -2.67 8.83
C ILE A 47 1.29 -1.37 9.33
N GLY A 48 -0.03 -1.33 9.51
CA GLY A 48 -0.78 -0.16 9.99
C GLY A 48 -1.21 0.82 8.88
N ALA A 49 -0.99 0.48 7.61
CA ALA A 49 -1.47 1.29 6.50
C ALA A 49 -2.97 1.06 6.25
N ARG A 50 -3.67 2.08 5.79
CA ARG A 50 -5.08 1.97 5.38
C ARG A 50 -5.15 1.44 3.96
N PHE A 51 -5.60 0.21 3.79
CA PHE A 51 -5.86 -0.35 2.46
C PHE A 51 -7.04 0.37 1.79
N VAL A 52 -6.87 0.67 0.51
CA VAL A 52 -7.95 1.20 -0.33
C VAL A 52 -8.06 0.35 -1.59
N HIS A 53 -9.22 -0.24 -1.79
CA HIS A 53 -9.47 -1.11 -2.93
C HIS A 53 -9.45 -0.31 -4.24
N THR A 54 -8.61 -0.74 -5.19
CA THR A 54 -8.74 -0.28 -6.57
C THR A 54 -9.54 -1.27 -7.40
N THR A 55 -10.46 -0.76 -8.21
CA THR A 55 -11.22 -1.56 -9.18
C THR A 55 -10.46 -1.70 -10.51
N VAL A 56 -9.37 -0.94 -10.68
CA VAL A 56 -8.58 -0.97 -11.92
C VAL A 56 -7.71 -2.21 -11.95
N MET A 57 -8.19 -3.22 -12.68
CA MET A 57 -7.40 -4.35 -13.17
C MET A 57 -6.47 -3.82 -14.27
N LEU A 58 -5.31 -3.27 -13.89
CA LEU A 58 -4.26 -2.90 -14.85
C LEU A 58 -3.74 -4.20 -15.48
N LEU A 59 -4.36 -4.51 -16.61
CA LEU A 59 -4.00 -5.39 -17.72
C LEU A 59 -3.01 -6.51 -17.39
N MET A 60 -3.53 -7.72 -17.56
CA MET A 60 -2.80 -8.96 -17.80
C MET A 60 -1.57 -8.69 -18.68
N PHE A 61 -0.38 -8.93 -18.13
CA PHE A 61 0.83 -9.25 -18.88
C PHE A 61 1.31 -10.60 -18.38
#